data_AF-A0A2E0Z456-F1
#
_entry.id   AF-A0A2E0Z456-F1
#
_cell.length_a   1.000
_cell.length_b   1.000
_cell.length_c   1.000
_cell.angle_alpha   90.00
_cell.angle_beta   90.00
_cell.angle_gamma   90.00
#
_symmetry.space_group_name_H-M   'P 1'
#
loop_
_entity.id
_entity.type
_entity.pdbx_description
1 polymer ?
#
loop_
_entity_poly.entity_id
_entity_poly.type
_entity_poly.pdbx_seq_one_letter_code
_entity_poly.pdbx_strand_id
1 'polypeptide(L)'
;MVKRIQFEEQSSHDRWVVSYADFITLLFAFFVVMYSISSVNEDKYRVLSNALVGAFNDKPINLRARQVVPLVDTPLYNDVLSAANQPESEEIVVPLRSEAGETVTAEGTRAPEFEDQFSQQALDAAEQEVNAISETVEERMQPSIDDELINVERNKFWLEVEIKSSLLFESGHSALIPSAVPLLLDLADILAELPNRIHVEGFTDNQPIRTPLFPSNWELSAARAAAVVRLFERHGVDPSRMASIGYGEYQPVGDNDTEEARARNRRVVLVVLAAMGGKDDDRIHEFELLRASVVSADY
;
A
#
# COMPACT_ATOMS: atom_id res chain seq x y z
N MET A 1 -30.67 -87.12 -35.73
CA MET A 1 -30.42 -85.67 -35.92
C MET A 1 -30.94 -84.93 -34.70
N VAL A 2 -30.07 -84.28 -33.94
CA VAL A 2 -30.47 -83.35 -32.86
C VAL A 2 -29.74 -82.04 -33.14
N LYS A 3 -30.51 -80.96 -33.30
CA LYS A 3 -30.02 -79.63 -33.67
C LYS A 3 -29.59 -78.91 -32.39
N ARG A 4 -28.29 -78.59 -32.26
CA ARG A 4 -27.76 -77.78 -31.16
C ARG A 4 -28.04 -76.30 -31.44
N ILE A 5 -28.74 -75.64 -30.53
CA ILE A 5 -28.89 -74.18 -30.52
C ILE A 5 -27.63 -73.60 -29.86
N GLN A 6 -26.94 -72.70 -30.55
CA GLN A 6 -25.84 -71.92 -30.00
C GLN A 6 -26.42 -70.73 -29.23
N PHE A 7 -26.08 -70.60 -27.95
CA PHE A 7 -26.23 -69.35 -27.21
C PHE A 7 -25.01 -68.48 -27.50
N GLU A 8 -25.22 -67.27 -28.01
CA GLU A 8 -24.20 -66.23 -28.05
C GLU A 8 -23.99 -65.69 -26.63
N GLU A 9 -22.86 -66.02 -26.01
CA GLU A 9 -22.36 -65.32 -24.82
C GLU A 9 -21.76 -63.98 -25.25
N GLN A 10 -22.58 -62.93 -25.26
CA GLN A 10 -22.08 -61.55 -25.18
C GLN A 10 -21.64 -61.26 -23.73
N SER A 11 -20.46 -61.73 -23.32
CA SER A 11 -19.95 -61.34 -21.99
C SER A 11 -18.43 -61.45 -21.88
N SER A 12 -17.70 -60.36 -22.19
CA SER A 12 -16.37 -60.12 -21.57
C SER A 12 -15.73 -58.75 -21.86
N HIS A 13 -16.35 -57.83 -22.61
CA HIS A 13 -15.66 -56.59 -23.03
C HIS A 13 -15.93 -55.37 -22.13
N ASP A 14 -16.81 -55.44 -21.14
CA ASP A 14 -17.21 -54.25 -20.36
C ASP A 14 -16.75 -54.26 -18.88
N ARG A 15 -15.94 -55.24 -18.46
CA ARG A 15 -15.50 -55.33 -17.05
C ARG A 15 -14.50 -54.24 -16.64
N TRP A 16 -13.67 -53.77 -17.59
CA TRP A 16 -12.69 -52.71 -17.34
C TRP A 16 -13.34 -51.33 -17.25
N VAL A 17 -14.49 -51.14 -17.90
CA VAL A 17 -15.27 -49.89 -17.85
C VAL A 17 -15.77 -49.62 -16.42
N VAL A 18 -16.06 -50.68 -15.65
CA VAL A 18 -16.52 -50.56 -14.26
C VAL A 18 -15.42 -49.98 -13.36
N SER A 19 -14.18 -50.49 -13.45
CA SER A 19 -13.06 -49.97 -12.66
C SER A 19 -12.61 -48.58 -13.13
N TYR A 20 -12.73 -48.28 -14.42
CA TYR A 20 -12.48 -46.95 -14.96
C TYR A 20 -13.51 -45.93 -14.46
N ALA A 21 -14.79 -46.30 -14.45
CA ALA A 21 -15.87 -45.47 -13.91
C ALA A 21 -15.67 -45.20 -12.40
N ASP A 22 -15.23 -46.20 -11.64
CA ASP A 22 -14.92 -46.04 -10.21
C ASP A 22 -13.73 -45.07 -10.00
N PHE A 23 -12.67 -45.17 -10.80
CA PHE A 23 -11.54 -44.25 -10.71
C PHE A 23 -11.91 -42.80 -11.04
N ILE A 24 -12.72 -42.57 -12.08
CA ILE A 24 -13.17 -41.22 -12.47
C ILE A 24 -14.08 -40.62 -11.40
N THR A 25 -14.93 -41.42 -10.75
CA THR A 25 -15.80 -40.93 -9.68
C THR A 25 -15.04 -40.65 -8.38
N LEU A 26 -14.01 -41.44 -8.03
CA LEU A 26 -13.11 -41.14 -6.92
C LEU A 26 -12.31 -39.85 -7.17
N LEU A 27 -11.81 -39.66 -8.39
CA LEU A 27 -11.10 -38.44 -8.78
C LEU A 27 -12.03 -37.22 -8.71
N PHE A 28 -13.26 -37.33 -9.22
CA PHE A 28 -14.27 -36.27 -9.14
C PHE A 28 -14.62 -35.92 -7.69
N ALA A 29 -14.86 -36.93 -6.84
CA ALA A 29 -15.14 -36.71 -5.42
C ALA A 29 -13.95 -36.02 -4.72
N PHE A 30 -12.72 -36.42 -5.02
CA PHE A 30 -11.51 -35.79 -4.49
C PHE A 30 -11.41 -34.32 -4.91
N PHE A 31 -11.63 -34.00 -6.19
CA PHE A 31 -11.61 -32.62 -6.66
C PHE A 31 -12.72 -31.76 -6.06
N VAL A 32 -13.92 -32.30 -5.86
CA VAL A 32 -15.02 -31.58 -5.21
C VAL A 32 -14.68 -31.29 -3.73
N VAL A 33 -14.07 -32.23 -3.02
CA VAL A 33 -13.62 -32.02 -1.64
C VAL A 33 -12.48 -31.00 -1.58
N MET A 34 -11.46 -31.11 -2.43
CA MET A 34 -10.39 -30.12 -2.53
C MET A 34 -10.92 -28.73 -2.89
N TYR A 35 -11.85 -28.64 -3.83
CA TYR A 35 -12.52 -27.39 -4.20
C TYR A 35 -13.30 -26.78 -3.03
N SER A 36 -13.92 -27.62 -2.20
CA SER A 36 -14.62 -27.17 -0.99
C SER A 36 -13.68 -26.63 0.10
N ILE A 37 -12.43 -27.10 0.14
CA ILE A 37 -11.40 -26.61 1.06
C ILE A 37 -10.71 -25.35 0.50
N SER A 38 -10.65 -25.22 -0.83
CA SER A 38 -9.86 -24.19 -1.52
C SER A 38 -10.45 -22.77 -1.47
N SER A 39 -11.67 -22.57 -0.97
CA SER A 39 -12.28 -21.23 -0.89
C SER A 39 -12.80 -20.89 0.51
N VAL A 40 -11.92 -21.00 1.50
CA VAL A 40 -12.16 -20.31 2.77
C VAL A 40 -11.72 -18.86 2.60
N ASN A 41 -12.71 -17.99 2.38
CA ASN A 41 -12.54 -16.55 2.26
C ASN A 41 -11.95 -15.98 3.58
N GLU A 42 -10.73 -15.45 3.50
CA GLU A 42 -9.94 -14.93 4.61
C GLU A 42 -10.68 -13.85 5.41
N ASP A 43 -11.51 -13.05 4.73
CA ASP A 43 -12.32 -12.02 5.37
C ASP A 43 -13.33 -12.59 6.37
N LYS A 44 -13.91 -13.75 6.08
CA LYS A 44 -14.91 -14.37 6.95
C LYS A 44 -14.28 -14.93 8.23
N TYR A 45 -13.05 -15.44 8.13
CA TYR A 45 -12.30 -15.93 9.29
C TYR A 45 -11.85 -14.78 10.18
N ARG A 46 -11.43 -13.65 9.58
CA ARG A 46 -11.10 -12.40 10.28
C ARG A 46 -12.28 -11.80 11.02
N VAL A 47 -13.48 -11.80 10.43
CA VAL A 47 -14.70 -11.30 11.10
C VAL A 47 -15.09 -12.20 12.28
N LEU A 48 -14.99 -13.52 12.13
CA LEU A 48 -15.25 -14.47 13.21
C LEU A 48 -14.23 -14.41 14.33
N SER A 49 -12.93 -14.26 14.01
CA SER A 49 -11.88 -14.11 15.02
C SER A 49 -12.02 -12.80 15.78
N ASN A 50 -12.33 -11.69 15.09
CA ASN A 50 -12.60 -10.41 15.74
C ASN A 50 -13.83 -10.49 16.66
N ALA A 51 -14.88 -11.20 16.26
CA ALA A 51 -16.08 -11.39 17.08
C ALA A 51 -15.80 -12.27 18.31
N LEU A 52 -15.04 -13.35 18.16
CA LEU A 52 -14.65 -14.24 19.26
C LEU A 52 -13.67 -13.56 20.22
N VAL A 53 -12.66 -12.87 19.70
CA VAL A 53 -11.72 -12.07 20.51
C VAL A 53 -12.46 -10.95 21.23
N GLY A 54 -13.41 -10.29 20.58
CA GLY A 54 -14.28 -9.29 21.21
C GLY A 54 -15.15 -9.86 22.33
N ALA A 55 -15.68 -11.08 22.17
CA ALA A 55 -16.49 -11.74 23.19
C ALA A 55 -15.68 -12.29 24.38
N PHE A 56 -14.42 -12.69 24.15
CA PHE A 56 -13.53 -13.21 25.20
C PHE A 56 -12.70 -12.12 25.90
N ASN A 57 -12.47 -10.96 25.27
CA ASN A 57 -11.75 -9.83 25.87
C ASN A 57 -12.65 -8.80 26.58
N ASP A 58 -13.95 -9.06 26.74
CA ASP A 58 -14.85 -8.10 27.37
C ASP A 58 -14.58 -7.99 28.88
N LYS A 59 -13.78 -6.99 29.25
CA LYS A 59 -13.99 -6.26 30.51
C LYS A 59 -15.42 -5.72 30.46
N PRO A 60 -16.26 -5.92 31.49
CA PRO A 60 -17.65 -5.49 31.43
C PRO A 60 -17.73 -3.98 31.15
N ILE A 61 -18.31 -3.64 30.00
CA ILE A 61 -18.68 -2.27 29.65
C ILE A 61 -19.66 -1.79 30.72
N ASN A 62 -19.21 -0.87 31.57
CA ASN A 62 -20.12 -0.07 32.38
C ASN A 62 -20.90 0.84 31.43
N LEU A 63 -22.07 0.38 30.99
CA LEU A 63 -23.07 1.20 30.32
C LEU A 63 -23.63 2.23 31.31
N ARG A 64 -22.86 3.28 31.60
CA ARG A 64 -23.47 4.54 32.04
C ARG A 64 -24.08 5.17 30.80
N ALA A 65 -25.41 5.16 30.77
CA ALA A 65 -26.23 5.80 29.77
C ALA A 65 -25.67 7.19 29.43
N ARG A 66 -25.26 7.36 28.18
CA ARG A 66 -24.84 8.64 27.63
C ARG A 66 -26.06 9.55 27.59
N GLN A 67 -26.20 10.43 28.60
CA GLN A 67 -27.16 11.52 28.54
C GLN A 67 -26.77 12.42 27.35
N VAL A 68 -27.72 12.57 26.43
CA VAL A 68 -27.63 13.47 25.30
C VAL A 68 -27.72 14.90 25.84
N VAL A 69 -26.63 15.65 25.78
CA VAL A 69 -26.61 17.08 26.11
C VAL A 69 -27.01 17.86 24.85
N PRO A 70 -27.96 18.82 24.92
CA PRO A 70 -28.36 19.60 23.75
C PRO A 70 -27.27 20.61 23.37
N LEU A 71 -27.12 20.83 22.06
CA LEU A 71 -26.22 21.82 21.47
C LEU A 71 -26.63 23.23 21.91
N VAL A 72 -25.76 23.88 22.68
CA VAL A 72 -25.83 25.32 22.97
C VAL A 72 -24.47 25.93 22.66
N ASP A 73 -24.47 26.92 21.77
CA ASP A 73 -23.30 27.68 21.29
C ASP A 73 -22.57 28.40 22.43
N THR A 74 -21.24 28.22 22.58
CA THR A 74 -20.22 29.21 23.05
C THR A 74 -18.79 28.60 23.13
N PRO A 75 -17.70 29.40 23.15
CA PRO A 75 -16.50 29.20 22.33
C PRO A 75 -15.40 28.32 22.96
N LEU A 76 -14.64 27.66 22.07
CA LEU A 76 -13.57 26.72 22.36
C LEU A 76 -12.25 27.44 22.72
N TYR A 77 -12.13 28.03 23.91
CA TYR A 77 -10.83 28.50 24.41
C TYR A 77 -10.85 28.65 25.95
N ASN A 78 -10.54 27.57 26.69
CA ASN A 78 -9.80 27.62 27.98
C ASN A 78 -9.70 26.30 28.77
N ASP A 79 -10.33 25.18 28.37
CA ASP A 79 -10.36 23.98 29.23
C ASP A 79 -9.13 23.05 29.16
N VAL A 80 -8.12 23.37 28.34
CA VAL A 80 -6.87 22.56 28.24
C VAL A 80 -5.75 23.01 29.17
N LEU A 81 -5.91 24.09 29.95
CA LEU A 81 -4.84 24.65 30.80
C LEU A 81 -5.02 24.46 32.31
N SER A 82 -6.04 23.73 32.77
CA SER A 82 -6.30 23.48 34.19
C SER A 82 -5.89 22.08 34.69
N ALA A 83 -5.35 21.21 33.83
CA ALA A 83 -4.84 19.89 34.23
C ALA A 83 -3.34 19.87 34.59
N ALA A 84 -2.65 21.02 34.55
CA ALA A 84 -1.18 21.09 34.70
C ALA A 84 -0.68 21.15 36.16
N ASN A 85 -1.35 20.49 37.12
CA ASN A 85 -0.86 20.43 38.51
C ASN A 85 -1.32 19.18 39.25
N GLN A 86 -0.78 18.00 38.90
CA GLN A 86 -0.57 16.88 39.84
C GLN A 86 0.68 16.07 39.43
N PRO A 87 1.61 15.78 40.36
CA PRO A 87 2.78 14.96 40.09
C PRO A 87 2.57 13.55 40.63
N GLU A 88 2.21 12.58 39.79
CA GLU A 88 2.39 11.16 40.11
C GLU A 88 2.90 10.41 38.89
N SER A 89 4.14 9.96 39.00
CA SER A 89 4.79 9.00 38.13
C SER A 89 4.14 7.63 38.31
N GLU A 90 3.24 7.24 37.42
CA GLU A 90 2.98 5.82 37.18
C GLU A 90 3.89 5.35 36.03
N GLU A 91 4.90 4.56 36.39
CA GLU A 91 5.66 3.77 35.42
C GLU A 91 4.68 2.92 34.62
N ILE A 92 4.59 3.17 33.31
CA ILE A 92 3.95 2.24 32.39
C ILE A 92 4.88 1.03 32.28
N VAL A 93 4.71 0.06 33.19
CA VAL A 93 5.33 -1.25 33.08
C VAL A 93 4.57 -2.01 31.99
N VAL A 94 5.01 -1.85 30.74
CA VAL A 94 4.56 -2.72 29.65
C VAL A 94 5.07 -4.12 29.98
N PRO A 95 4.21 -5.14 30.18
CA PRO A 95 4.71 -6.49 30.35
C PRO A 95 5.32 -6.93 29.01
N LEU A 96 6.65 -7.05 28.99
CA LEU A 96 7.38 -7.80 27.98
C LEU A 96 6.81 -9.22 27.96
N ARG A 97 5.93 -9.49 26.99
CA ARG A 97 5.51 -10.85 26.65
C ARG A 97 6.76 -11.57 26.13
N SER A 98 7.40 -12.31 27.02
CA SER A 98 8.43 -13.29 26.69
C SER A 98 7.75 -14.45 25.98
N GLU A 99 7.78 -14.43 24.65
CA GLU A 99 7.58 -15.65 23.85
C GLU A 99 8.95 -16.27 23.60
N ALA A 100 9.51 -16.87 24.63
CA ALA A 100 10.53 -17.90 24.44
C ALA A 100 9.80 -19.24 24.23
N GLY A 101 9.87 -19.76 23.00
CA GLY A 101 9.71 -21.20 22.76
C GLY A 101 8.65 -21.60 21.75
N GLU A 102 8.89 -21.31 20.47
CA GLU A 102 8.70 -22.34 19.43
C GLU A 102 9.68 -22.09 18.29
N THR A 103 10.81 -22.80 18.32
CA THR A 103 11.67 -22.95 17.15
C THR A 103 10.88 -23.73 16.11
N VAL A 104 10.13 -23.02 15.27
CA VAL A 104 9.69 -23.55 13.98
C VAL A 104 10.97 -23.78 13.20
N THR A 105 11.35 -25.04 13.07
CA THR A 105 12.36 -25.47 12.11
C THR A 105 11.93 -24.95 10.75
N ALA A 106 12.69 -23.97 10.24
CA ALA A 106 12.48 -23.36 8.95
C ALA A 106 12.76 -24.37 7.84
N GLU A 107 11.81 -25.26 7.57
CA GLU A 107 11.66 -25.89 6.26
C GLU A 107 10.83 -24.96 5.39
N GLY A 108 11.54 -24.02 4.74
CA GLY A 108 11.41 -23.80 3.31
C GLY A 108 10.08 -23.33 2.72
N THR A 109 9.21 -22.64 3.46
CA THR A 109 8.15 -21.83 2.79
C THR A 109 8.68 -20.42 2.60
N ARG A 110 9.46 -20.23 1.53
CA ARG A 110 9.79 -18.91 1.00
C ARG A 110 8.45 -18.25 0.69
N ALA A 111 8.14 -17.10 1.29
CA ALA A 111 7.04 -16.29 0.78
C ALA A 111 7.28 -16.12 -0.72
N PRO A 112 6.29 -16.40 -1.60
CA PRO A 112 6.50 -16.27 -3.03
C PRO A 112 7.05 -14.87 -3.32
N GLU A 113 8.12 -14.79 -4.10
CA GLU A 113 8.65 -13.48 -4.50
C GLU A 113 7.54 -12.78 -5.30
N PHE A 114 7.39 -11.46 -5.17
CA PHE A 114 6.32 -10.72 -5.85
C PHE A 114 6.25 -11.05 -7.36
N GLU A 115 7.42 -11.26 -7.98
CA GLU A 115 7.52 -11.65 -9.39
C GLU A 115 6.89 -13.02 -9.68
N ASP A 116 6.87 -13.95 -8.72
CA ASP A 116 6.28 -15.30 -8.87
C ASP A 116 4.74 -15.27 -8.95
N GLN A 117 4.10 -14.17 -8.54
CA GLN A 117 2.65 -14.03 -8.53
C GLN A 117 2.09 -13.51 -9.86
N PHE A 118 2.93 -12.92 -10.70
CA PHE A 118 2.53 -12.36 -11.99
C PHE A 118 3.04 -13.24 -13.13
N SER A 119 2.26 -13.31 -14.22
CA SER A 119 2.79 -13.92 -15.44
C SER A 119 3.94 -13.06 -15.98
N GLN A 120 4.97 -13.69 -16.53
CA GLN A 120 6.08 -12.96 -17.18
C GLN A 120 5.58 -11.92 -18.19
N GLN A 121 4.51 -12.24 -18.91
CA GLN A 121 3.88 -11.32 -19.86
C GLN A 121 3.31 -10.05 -19.20
N ALA A 122 2.73 -10.17 -18.00
CA ALA A 122 2.22 -9.03 -17.25
C ALA A 122 3.37 -8.14 -16.73
N LEU A 123 4.45 -8.77 -16.26
CA LEU A 123 5.66 -8.07 -15.82
C LEU A 123 6.32 -7.29 -16.97
N ASP A 124 6.50 -7.94 -18.11
CA ASP A 124 7.08 -7.32 -19.31
C ASP A 124 6.19 -6.16 -19.81
N ALA A 125 4.87 -6.31 -19.75
CA ALA A 125 3.93 -5.26 -20.14
C ALA A 125 3.98 -4.05 -19.20
N ALA A 126 4.07 -4.30 -17.88
CA ALA A 126 4.20 -3.24 -16.89
C ALA A 126 5.50 -2.45 -17.05
N GLU A 127 6.62 -3.14 -17.32
CA GLU A 127 7.91 -2.49 -17.59
C GLU A 127 7.85 -1.65 -18.87
N GLN A 128 7.24 -2.15 -19.95
CA GLN A 128 7.04 -1.39 -21.19
C GLN A 128 6.16 -0.16 -20.98
N GLU A 129 5.11 -0.27 -20.16
CA GLU A 129 4.24 0.84 -19.83
C GLU A 129 5.01 1.94 -19.08
N VAL A 130 5.78 1.58 -18.06
CA VAL A 130 6.61 2.53 -17.31
C VAL A 130 7.64 3.19 -18.21
N ASN A 131 8.24 2.44 -19.13
CA ASN A 131 9.16 2.99 -20.13
C ASN A 131 8.47 4.07 -20.98
N ALA A 132 7.26 3.80 -21.48
CA ALA A 132 6.50 4.76 -22.28
C ALA A 132 6.07 6.00 -21.47
N ILE A 133 5.69 5.83 -20.21
CA ILE A 133 5.35 6.94 -19.30
C ILE A 133 6.58 7.81 -19.05
N SER A 134 7.71 7.19 -18.73
CA SER A 134 8.98 7.87 -18.47
C SER A 134 9.42 8.68 -19.68
N GLU A 135 9.36 8.11 -20.89
CA GLU A 135 9.66 8.85 -22.14
C GLU A 135 8.75 10.07 -22.32
N THR A 136 7.44 9.91 -22.06
CA THR A 136 6.48 11.01 -22.17
C THR A 136 6.77 12.13 -21.16
N VAL A 137 7.09 11.76 -19.91
CA VAL A 137 7.43 12.71 -18.84
C VAL A 137 8.75 13.40 -19.15
N GLU A 138 9.79 12.66 -19.52
CA GLU A 138 11.12 13.19 -19.89
C GLU A 138 11.02 14.18 -21.05
N GLU A 139 10.30 13.84 -22.12
CA GLU A 139 10.13 14.70 -23.29
C GLU A 139 9.42 16.01 -22.94
N ARG A 140 8.29 15.93 -22.21
CA ARG A 140 7.49 17.12 -21.88
C ARG A 140 8.09 17.98 -20.78
N MET A 141 8.83 17.36 -19.86
CA MET A 141 9.45 18.05 -18.73
C MET A 141 10.94 18.34 -18.96
N GLN A 142 11.47 18.11 -20.16
CA GLN A 142 12.88 18.32 -20.50
C GLN A 142 13.44 19.67 -19.98
N PRO A 143 12.75 20.82 -20.14
CA PRO A 143 13.26 22.09 -19.60
C PRO A 143 13.42 22.08 -18.07
N SER A 144 12.49 21.44 -17.36
CA SER A 144 12.53 21.35 -15.90
C SER A 144 13.60 20.36 -15.40
N ILE A 145 13.91 19.34 -16.19
CA ILE A 145 14.99 18.39 -15.92
C ILE A 145 16.35 19.07 -16.16
N ASP A 146 16.50 19.77 -17.29
CA ASP A 146 17.73 20.48 -17.65
C ASP A 146 18.07 21.60 -16.65
N ASP A 147 17.05 22.29 -16.13
CA ASP A 147 17.19 23.32 -15.09
C ASP A 147 17.33 22.73 -13.66
N GLU A 148 17.46 21.40 -13.53
CA GLU A 148 17.58 20.67 -12.26
C GLU A 148 16.44 20.95 -11.25
N LEU A 149 15.26 21.29 -11.75
CA LEU A 149 14.07 21.54 -10.94
C LEU A 149 13.42 20.22 -10.50
N ILE A 150 13.49 19.20 -11.35
CA ILE A 150 13.01 17.84 -11.08
C ILE A 150 14.08 16.82 -11.42
N ASN A 151 14.03 15.66 -10.77
CA ASN A 151 14.78 14.46 -11.13
C ASN A 151 13.79 13.35 -11.46
N VAL A 152 14.05 12.59 -12.52
CA VAL A 152 13.18 11.49 -12.97
C VAL A 152 13.96 10.20 -12.90
N GLU A 153 13.46 9.24 -12.11
CA GLU A 153 14.09 7.94 -11.91
C GLU A 153 13.13 6.82 -12.28
N ARG A 154 13.58 5.98 -13.23
CA ARG A 154 12.79 4.87 -13.73
C ARG A 154 13.13 3.59 -12.97
N ASN A 155 12.11 2.98 -12.40
CA ASN A 155 12.18 1.65 -11.82
C ASN A 155 11.45 0.63 -12.72
N LYS A 156 11.56 -0.66 -12.39
CA LYS A 156 10.98 -1.75 -13.21
C LYS A 156 9.46 -1.64 -13.35
N PHE A 157 8.76 -1.20 -12.30
CA PHE A 157 7.28 -1.16 -12.26
C PHE A 157 6.70 0.20 -11.88
N TRP A 158 7.53 1.23 -11.76
CA TRP A 158 7.08 2.59 -11.46
C TRP A 158 8.06 3.64 -11.94
N LEU A 159 7.56 4.86 -12.08
CA LEU A 159 8.35 6.06 -12.32
C LEU A 159 8.36 6.91 -11.05
N GLU A 160 9.52 7.38 -10.63
CA GLU A 160 9.66 8.38 -9.57
C GLU A 160 10.00 9.74 -10.20
N VAL A 161 9.23 10.77 -9.86
CA VAL A 161 9.55 12.16 -10.18
C VAL A 161 9.80 12.89 -8.87
N GLU A 162 11.06 13.17 -8.59
CA GLU A 162 11.51 13.88 -7.40
C GLU A 162 11.55 15.39 -7.64
N ILE A 163 11.02 16.15 -6.67
CA ILE A 163 11.08 17.60 -6.66
C ILE A 163 11.60 18.08 -5.30
N LYS A 164 12.60 18.96 -5.31
CA LYS A 164 13.16 19.55 -4.08
C LYS A 164 12.08 20.37 -3.35
N SER A 165 11.92 20.16 -2.05
CA SER A 165 10.87 20.84 -1.26
C SER A 165 11.01 22.37 -1.28
N SER A 166 12.24 22.90 -1.39
CA SER A 166 12.50 24.35 -1.44
C SER A 166 11.97 25.02 -2.70
N LEU A 167 11.71 24.26 -3.77
CA LEU A 167 11.08 24.76 -4.99
C LEU A 167 9.56 24.83 -4.85
N LEU A 168 8.99 24.06 -3.93
CA LEU A 168 7.55 23.90 -3.76
C LEU A 168 6.99 24.69 -2.58
N PHE A 169 7.76 24.81 -1.49
CA PHE A 169 7.29 25.33 -0.21
C PHE A 169 8.32 26.23 0.45
N GLU A 170 7.84 27.18 1.25
CA GLU A 170 8.68 27.84 2.23
C GLU A 170 9.05 26.89 3.38
N SER A 171 10.14 27.21 4.09
CA SER A 171 10.60 26.41 5.23
C SER A 171 9.51 26.33 6.31
N GLY A 172 9.24 25.13 6.81
CA GLY A 172 8.20 24.86 7.81
C GLY A 172 6.74 25.05 7.36
N HIS A 173 6.51 25.30 6.08
CA HIS A 173 5.17 25.49 5.52
C HIS A 173 4.79 24.36 4.56
N SER A 174 3.48 24.14 4.40
CA SER A 174 2.88 23.20 3.43
C SER A 174 2.08 23.89 2.33
N ALA A 175 1.95 25.22 2.38
CA ALA A 175 1.33 25.98 1.29
C ALA A 175 2.32 26.10 0.12
N LEU A 176 1.85 25.75 -1.08
CA LEU A 176 2.65 25.86 -2.30
C LEU A 176 3.00 27.32 -2.58
N ILE A 177 4.26 27.58 -2.91
CA ILE A 177 4.68 28.92 -3.34
C ILE A 177 4.17 29.20 -4.77
N PRO A 178 3.84 30.45 -5.12
CA PRO A 178 3.29 30.76 -6.45
C PRO A 178 4.19 30.36 -7.63
N SER A 179 5.51 30.44 -7.46
CA SER A 179 6.48 30.06 -8.49
C SER A 179 6.52 28.55 -8.78
N ALA A 180 6.06 27.72 -7.85
CA ALA A 180 5.99 26.26 -8.02
C ALA A 180 4.80 25.82 -8.88
N VAL A 181 3.76 26.65 -8.93
CA VAL A 181 2.47 26.29 -9.53
C VAL A 181 2.62 25.89 -11.00
N PRO A 182 3.31 26.66 -11.88
CA PRO A 182 3.45 26.28 -13.28
C PRO A 182 4.05 24.89 -13.48
N LEU A 183 5.15 24.57 -12.79
CA LEU A 183 5.79 23.25 -12.84
C LEU A 183 4.83 22.12 -12.46
N LEU A 184 4.05 22.32 -11.40
CA LEU A 184 3.08 21.32 -10.95
C LEU A 184 1.87 21.21 -11.90
N LEU A 185 1.49 22.28 -12.59
CA LEU A 185 0.42 22.21 -13.59
C LEU A 185 0.89 21.44 -14.83
N ASP A 186 2.13 21.66 -15.29
CA ASP A 186 2.70 20.91 -16.41
C ASP A 186 2.74 19.40 -16.11
N LEU A 187 3.11 19.02 -14.88
CA LEU A 187 3.03 17.63 -14.41
C LEU A 187 1.58 17.13 -14.34
N ALA A 188 0.67 17.93 -13.81
CA ALA A 188 -0.73 17.55 -13.69
C ALA A 188 -1.37 17.28 -15.07
N ASP A 189 -1.03 18.06 -16.09
CA ASP A 189 -1.49 17.85 -17.47
C ASP A 189 -1.03 16.50 -18.01
N ILE A 190 0.22 16.10 -17.75
CA ILE A 190 0.73 14.77 -18.15
C ILE A 190 -0.02 13.67 -17.39
N LEU A 191 -0.15 13.82 -16.07
CA LEU A 191 -0.74 12.80 -15.19
C LEU A 191 -2.26 12.63 -15.40
N ALA A 192 -2.95 13.66 -15.89
CA ALA A 192 -4.37 13.60 -16.21
C ALA A 192 -4.66 12.70 -17.42
N GLU A 193 -3.71 12.58 -18.37
CA GLU A 193 -3.84 11.75 -19.56
C GLU A 193 -3.52 10.27 -19.28
N LEU A 194 -2.77 9.99 -18.22
CA LEU A 194 -2.36 8.65 -17.83
C LEU A 194 -3.43 7.97 -16.95
N PRO A 195 -3.73 6.66 -17.12
CA PRO A 195 -4.67 5.93 -16.28
C PRO A 195 -4.08 5.42 -14.95
N ASN A 196 -2.80 5.70 -14.71
CA ASN A 196 -1.97 5.09 -13.67
C ASN A 196 -2.32 5.55 -12.25
N ARG A 197 -2.08 4.72 -11.24
CA ARG A 197 -2.13 5.18 -9.84
C ARG A 197 -0.93 6.08 -9.56
N ILE A 198 -1.15 7.08 -8.71
CA ILE A 198 -0.15 8.11 -8.39
C ILE A 198 -0.07 8.24 -6.87
N HIS A 199 1.10 8.00 -6.30
CA HIS A 199 1.36 8.36 -4.91
C HIS A 199 2.17 9.64 -4.86
N VAL A 200 1.77 10.56 -3.99
CA VAL A 200 2.52 11.77 -3.71
C VAL A 200 3.07 11.63 -2.30
N GLU A 201 4.39 11.69 -2.20
CA GLU A 201 5.12 11.32 -1.01
C GLU A 201 5.93 12.50 -0.51
N GLY A 202 5.70 12.89 0.74
CA GLY A 202 6.44 13.96 1.41
C GLY A 202 7.55 13.41 2.29
N PHE A 203 8.73 14.04 2.21
CA PHE A 203 9.89 13.74 3.05
C PHE A 203 10.43 15.01 3.71
N THR A 204 11.03 14.86 4.88
CA THR A 204 11.78 15.92 5.58
C THR A 204 13.21 15.48 5.84
N ASP A 205 14.05 16.42 6.25
CA ASP A 205 15.29 16.07 6.93
C ASP A 205 15.03 15.71 8.39
N ASN A 206 16.10 15.42 9.13
CA ASN A 206 16.04 15.11 10.55
C ASN A 206 15.96 16.33 11.48
N GLN A 207 15.79 17.55 10.94
CA GLN A 207 15.64 18.71 11.81
C GLN A 207 14.23 18.70 12.40
N PRO A 208 14.08 18.70 13.73
CA PRO A 208 12.76 18.61 14.34
C PRO A 208 11.98 19.91 14.13
N ILE A 209 10.78 19.80 13.58
CA ILE A 209 9.79 20.90 13.56
C ILE A 209 8.82 20.78 14.73
N ARG A 210 8.50 21.91 15.36
CA ARG A 210 7.47 22.03 16.39
C ARG A 210 6.74 23.36 16.25
N THR A 211 5.70 23.37 15.43
CA THR A 211 4.81 24.52 15.26
C THR A 211 3.40 24.17 15.72
N PRO A 212 2.53 25.15 16.02
CA PRO A 212 1.14 24.86 16.35
C PRO A 212 0.40 24.10 15.24
N LEU A 213 0.79 24.30 13.98
CA LEU A 213 0.18 23.65 12.81
C LEU A 213 0.81 22.27 12.51
N PHE A 214 2.12 22.13 12.72
CA PHE A 214 2.89 20.90 12.49
C PHE A 214 3.67 20.54 13.76
N PRO A 215 3.08 19.67 14.62
CA PRO A 215 3.73 19.21 15.84
C PRO A 215 5.00 18.37 15.60
N SER A 216 5.09 17.70 14.45
CA SER A 216 6.25 16.92 14.03
C SER A 216 6.45 16.92 12.50
N ASN A 217 7.53 16.28 12.06
CA ASN A 217 7.84 16.08 10.65
C ASN A 217 6.83 15.17 9.93
N TRP A 218 6.10 14.31 10.66
CA TRP A 218 5.01 13.51 10.10
C TRP A 218 3.90 14.40 9.55
N GLU A 219 3.40 15.35 10.35
CA GLU A 219 2.32 16.23 9.92
C GLU A 219 2.77 17.16 8.79
N LEU A 220 3.99 17.68 8.84
CA LEU A 220 4.52 18.56 7.80
C LEU A 220 4.63 17.84 6.46
N SER A 221 5.24 16.65 6.44
CA SER A 221 5.44 15.88 5.21
C SER A 221 4.10 15.46 4.59
N ALA A 222 3.18 14.92 5.39
CA ALA A 222 1.84 14.53 4.93
C ALA A 222 1.06 15.75 4.39
N ALA A 223 1.12 16.89 5.07
CA ALA A 223 0.45 18.11 4.62
C ALA A 223 1.01 18.65 3.30
N ARG A 224 2.32 18.55 3.06
CA ARG A 224 2.97 18.94 1.80
C ARG A 224 2.52 18.05 0.64
N ALA A 225 2.53 16.74 0.84
CA ALA A 225 2.02 15.80 -0.16
C ALA A 225 0.53 16.08 -0.48
N ALA A 226 -0.29 16.32 0.55
CA ALA A 226 -1.71 16.62 0.36
C ALA A 226 -1.94 17.95 -0.37
N ALA A 227 -1.05 18.93 -0.22
CA ALA A 227 -1.14 20.19 -0.94
C ALA A 227 -0.92 20.00 -2.46
N VAL A 228 0.02 19.13 -2.84
CA VAL A 228 0.28 18.77 -4.24
C VAL A 228 -0.89 17.97 -4.83
N VAL A 229 -1.38 16.93 -4.13
CA VAL A 229 -2.57 16.16 -4.56
C VAL A 229 -3.78 17.07 -4.79
N ARG A 230 -4.03 18.03 -3.88
CA ARG A 230 -5.14 18.98 -4.02
C ARG A 230 -4.99 19.90 -5.24
N LEU A 231 -3.76 20.25 -5.62
CA LEU A 231 -3.51 21.03 -6.83
C LEU A 231 -3.80 20.19 -8.07
N PHE A 232 -3.35 18.94 -8.10
CA PHE A 232 -3.57 18.01 -9.20
C PHE A 232 -5.04 17.67 -9.41
N GLU A 233 -5.78 17.41 -8.33
CA GLU A 233 -7.24 17.21 -8.38
C GLU A 233 -7.93 18.41 -9.05
N ARG A 234 -7.58 19.63 -8.62
CA ARG A 234 -8.15 20.86 -9.19
C ARG A 234 -7.81 21.02 -10.68
N HIS A 235 -6.72 20.40 -11.14
CA HIS A 235 -6.27 20.43 -12.53
C HIS A 235 -6.66 19.19 -13.33
N GLY A 236 -7.58 18.37 -12.83
CA GLY A 236 -8.21 17.30 -13.60
C GLY A 236 -7.56 15.93 -13.47
N VAL A 237 -6.57 15.75 -12.61
CA VAL A 237 -6.10 14.40 -12.24
C VAL A 237 -7.17 13.72 -11.39
N ASP A 238 -7.56 12.50 -11.76
CA ASP A 238 -8.62 11.74 -11.09
C ASP A 238 -8.23 11.43 -9.62
N PRO A 239 -8.99 11.94 -8.63
CA PRO A 239 -8.68 11.71 -7.20
C PRO A 239 -8.70 10.24 -6.80
N SER A 240 -9.49 9.40 -7.48
CA SER A 240 -9.59 7.96 -7.16
C SER A 240 -8.28 7.19 -7.40
N ARG A 241 -7.36 7.77 -8.17
CA ARG A 241 -6.04 7.22 -8.50
C ARG A 241 -4.92 7.82 -7.67
N MET A 242 -5.18 8.84 -6.87
CA MET A 242 -4.16 9.56 -6.11
C MET A 242 -4.15 9.16 -4.63
N ALA A 243 -2.96 9.01 -4.07
CA ALA A 243 -2.73 8.90 -2.64
C ALA A 243 -1.74 9.96 -2.17
N SER A 244 -1.89 10.42 -0.93
CA SER A 244 -0.93 11.30 -0.26
C SER A 244 -0.33 10.56 0.92
N ILE A 245 1.00 10.48 0.96
CA ILE A 245 1.77 9.77 1.99
C ILE A 245 2.80 10.75 2.56
N GLY A 246 3.00 10.73 3.87
CA GLY A 246 4.06 11.48 4.54
C GLY A 246 4.96 10.53 5.30
N TYR A 247 6.26 10.53 5.02
CA TYR A 247 7.24 9.66 5.66
C TYR A 247 8.04 10.36 6.77
N GLY A 248 7.88 11.68 6.93
CA GLY A 248 8.73 12.48 7.81
C GLY A 248 10.20 12.33 7.46
N GLU A 249 11.03 12.11 8.47
CA GLU A 249 12.49 11.99 8.37
C GLU A 249 13.00 10.54 8.22
N TYR A 250 12.09 9.57 8.22
CA TYR A 250 12.42 8.15 8.44
C TYR A 250 12.75 7.37 7.16
N GLN A 251 12.81 8.05 6.02
CA GLN A 251 13.29 7.50 4.74
C GLN A 251 14.30 8.46 4.05
N PRO A 252 15.48 8.66 4.67
CA PRO A 252 16.51 9.51 4.10
C PRO A 252 17.16 8.84 2.87
N VAL A 253 17.48 9.63 1.85
CA VAL A 253 18.24 9.19 0.66
C VAL A 253 19.73 9.54 0.80
N GLY A 254 20.06 10.46 1.71
CA GLY A 254 21.45 10.74 2.10
C GLY A 254 21.57 10.95 3.60
N ASP A 255 22.80 10.97 4.07
CA ASP A 255 23.10 11.29 5.47
C ASP A 255 22.53 12.66 5.85
N ASN A 256 22.24 12.86 7.14
CA ASN A 256 21.70 14.14 7.62
C ASN A 256 22.78 15.09 8.17
N ASP A 257 24.06 14.76 7.95
CA ASP A 257 25.18 15.46 8.57
C ASP A 257 25.44 16.83 7.94
N THR A 258 25.30 16.96 6.61
CA THR A 258 25.55 18.21 5.88
C THR A 258 24.25 18.88 5.42
N GLU A 259 24.30 20.19 5.15
CA GLU A 259 23.12 20.91 4.67
C GLU A 259 22.71 20.45 3.27
N GLU A 260 23.70 20.14 2.42
CA GLU A 260 23.48 19.62 1.08
C GLU A 260 22.77 18.26 1.12
N ALA A 261 23.16 17.38 2.05
CA ALA A 261 22.54 16.07 2.18
C ALA A 261 21.14 16.15 2.82
N ARG A 262 20.94 17.02 3.82
CA ARG A 262 19.59 17.35 4.33
C ARG A 262 18.68 17.93 3.25
N ALA A 263 19.20 18.80 2.38
CA ALA A 263 18.43 19.37 1.28
C ALA A 263 17.91 18.29 0.31
N ARG A 264 18.66 17.21 0.08
CA ARG A 264 18.20 16.05 -0.69
C ARG A 264 17.12 15.24 0.05
N ASN A 265 17.19 15.14 1.37
CA ASN A 265 16.14 14.48 2.16
C ASN A 265 14.82 15.26 2.16
N ARG A 266 14.87 16.60 2.06
CA ARG A 266 13.69 17.47 1.92
C ARG A 266 13.16 17.48 0.48
N ARG A 267 12.37 16.47 0.12
CA ARG A 267 11.80 16.30 -1.22
C ARG A 267 10.33 15.91 -1.19
N VAL A 268 9.67 16.12 -2.32
CA VAL A 268 8.38 15.48 -2.64
C VAL A 268 8.63 14.56 -3.82
N VAL A 269 8.16 13.32 -3.73
CA VAL A 269 8.29 12.33 -4.80
C VAL A 269 6.91 11.97 -5.31
N LEU A 270 6.77 11.96 -6.62
CA LEU A 270 5.59 11.47 -7.31
C LEU A 270 5.91 10.08 -7.83
N VAL A 271 5.19 9.07 -7.37
CA VAL A 271 5.35 7.69 -7.80
C VAL A 271 4.20 7.33 -8.73
N VAL A 272 4.49 7.12 -10.00
CA VAL A 272 3.52 6.71 -11.02
C VAL A 272 3.65 5.20 -11.24
N LEU A 273 2.60 4.48 -10.88
CA LEU A 273 2.56 3.02 -10.83
C LEU A 273 2.16 2.41 -12.17
N ALA A 274 2.84 1.35 -12.63
CA ALA A 274 2.40 0.59 -13.80
C ALA A 274 0.97 0.04 -13.61
N ALA A 275 0.15 0.04 -14.65
CA ALA A 275 -1.17 -0.56 -14.64
C ALA A 275 -1.07 -2.08 -14.83
N MET A 276 -0.65 -2.79 -13.78
CA MET A 276 -0.49 -4.26 -13.76
C MET A 276 -1.84 -5.03 -13.81
N GLY A 277 -2.62 -4.94 -14.90
CA GLY A 277 -3.65 -5.90 -15.32
C GLY A 277 -4.82 -6.33 -14.39
N GLY A 278 -4.96 -5.82 -13.17
CA GLY A 278 -5.96 -6.23 -12.17
C GLY A 278 -6.92 -5.12 -11.74
N LYS A 279 -8.04 -5.49 -11.08
CA LYS A 279 -8.98 -4.53 -10.45
C LYS A 279 -8.57 -4.30 -8.99
N ASP A 280 -8.01 -3.12 -8.76
CA ASP A 280 -7.78 -2.39 -7.51
C ASP A 280 -8.38 -2.88 -6.18
N ASP A 281 -7.50 -3.24 -5.23
CA ASP A 281 -7.21 -2.56 -3.94
C ASP A 281 -5.97 -3.24 -3.30
N ASP A 282 -5.85 -4.56 -3.50
CA ASP A 282 -4.77 -5.42 -2.97
C ASP A 282 -3.37 -5.07 -3.48
N ARG A 283 -3.27 -4.52 -4.70
CA ARG A 283 -1.98 -4.21 -5.35
C ARG A 283 -1.24 -3.04 -4.71
N ILE A 284 -1.91 -2.13 -4.01
CA ILE A 284 -1.23 -1.04 -3.28
C ILE A 284 -0.36 -1.64 -2.18
N HIS A 285 -0.91 -2.60 -1.43
CA HIS A 285 -0.18 -3.23 -0.34
C HIS A 285 1.00 -4.06 -0.85
N GLU A 286 0.79 -4.84 -1.91
CA GLU A 286 1.87 -5.61 -2.54
C GLU A 286 2.96 -4.71 -3.15
N PHE A 287 2.57 -3.57 -3.71
CA PHE A 287 3.52 -2.60 -4.24
C PHE A 287 4.31 -1.88 -3.15
N GLU A 288 3.66 -1.49 -2.03
CA GLU A 288 4.36 -0.95 -0.86
C GLU A 288 5.37 -1.96 -0.30
N LEU A 289 4.99 -3.24 -0.26
CA LEU A 289 5.88 -4.33 0.14
C LEU A 289 7.05 -4.50 -0.83
N LEU A 290 6.80 -4.44 -2.15
CA LEU A 290 7.85 -4.43 -3.16
C LEU A 290 8.82 -3.27 -2.97
N ARG A 291 8.31 -2.05 -2.89
CA ARG A 291 9.16 -0.86 -2.79
C ARG A 291 9.95 -0.87 -1.49
N ALA A 292 9.34 -1.31 -0.38
CA ALA A 292 10.05 -1.55 0.87
C ALA A 292 11.15 -2.62 0.72
N SER A 293 10.91 -3.69 -0.04
CA SER A 293 11.89 -4.75 -0.26
C SER A 293 13.08 -4.30 -1.13
N VAL A 294 12.84 -3.52 -2.19
CA VAL A 294 13.91 -2.99 -3.07
C VAL A 294 14.78 -2.01 -2.29
N VAL A 295 14.17 -1.09 -1.52
CA VAL A 295 14.90 -0.12 -0.69
C VAL A 295 15.73 -0.80 0.40
N SER A 296 15.29 -1.97 0.89
CA SER A 296 16.03 -2.73 1.92
C SER A 296 17.22 -3.55 1.38
N ALA A 297 17.29 -3.81 0.08
CA ALA A 297 18.33 -4.65 -0.52
C ALA A 297 19.66 -3.91 -0.77
N ASP A 298 19.65 -2.58 -0.70
CA ASP A 298 20.81 -1.71 -0.94
C ASP A 298 21.52 -1.26 0.35
N TYR A 299 21.20 -1.87 1.52
CA TYR A 299 21.82 -1.61 2.82
C TYR A 299 22.62 -2.79 3.39
#